data_AF-A0A523BJI9-F1
#
_entry.id   AF-A0A523BJI9-F1
#
_cell.length_a   1.000
_cell.length_b   1.000
_cell.length_c   1.000
_cell.angle_alpha   90.00
_cell.angle_beta   90.00
_cell.angle_gamma   90.00
#
_symmetry.space_group_name_H-M   'P 1'
#
loop_
_entity.id
_entity.type
_entity.pdbx_description
1 polymer ?
#
loop_
_entity_poly.entity_id
_entity_poly.type
_entity_poly.pdbx_seq_one_letter_code
_entity_poly.pdbx_strand_id
1 'polypeptide(L)' 'MIDEDFFWFVSSSEELKRYKGMHIAVWNKQIIGYGRTATEAYNMAKKNVPESQPALAYIPRDEAMIL' A
#
# COMPACT_ATOMS: atom_id res chain seq x y z
N MET A 1 18.37 4.34 -1.81
CA MET A 1 18.14 2.97 -2.28
C MET A 1 16.67 2.93 -2.64
N ILE A 2 16.34 2.89 -3.94
CA ILE A 2 14.95 2.91 -4.39
C ILE A 2 14.40 1.49 -4.15
N ASP A 3 13.32 1.40 -3.39
CA ASP A 3 12.78 0.14 -2.89
C ASP A 3 12.22 -0.69 -4.06
N GLU A 4 12.65 -1.95 -4.20
CA GLU A 4 12.12 -2.84 -5.24
C GLU A 4 10.60 -3.06 -5.08
N ASP A 5 10.10 -2.96 -3.84
CA ASP A 5 8.68 -3.03 -3.53
C ASP A 5 7.92 -1.82 -4.11
N PHE A 6 8.56 -0.66 -4.18
CA PHE A 6 7.98 0.53 -4.83
C PHE A 6 7.86 0.33 -6.34
N PHE A 7 8.86 -0.27 -6.99
CA PHE A 7 8.77 -0.58 -8.43
C PHE A 7 7.72 -1.63 -8.76
N TRP A 8 7.62 -2.69 -7.95
CA TRP A 8 6.55 -3.68 -8.09
C TRP A 8 5.18 -3.01 -7.93
N PHE A 9 5.02 -2.17 -6.89
CA PHE A 9 3.81 -1.40 -6.65
C PHE A 9 3.40 -0.54 -7.87
N VAL A 10 4.32 0.23 -8.45
CA VAL A 10 4.02 1.07 -9.62
C VAL A 10 3.62 0.25 -10.86
N SER A 11 4.13 -0.99 -10.99
CA SER A 11 3.83 -1.87 -12.13
C SER A 11 2.50 -2.66 -12.01
N SER A 12 1.98 -2.86 -10.80
CA SER A 12 0.82 -3.73 -10.50
C SER A 12 -0.52 -2.99 -10.52
N SER A 13 -0.79 -2.26 -11.61
CA SER A 13 -1.93 -1.32 -11.72
C SER A 13 -3.31 -1.96 -11.46
N GLU A 14 -3.52 -3.23 -11.81
CA GLU A 14 -4.84 -3.88 -11.69
C GLU A 14 -5.20 -4.28 -10.25
N GLU A 15 -4.22 -4.74 -9.47
CA GLU A 15 -4.42 -5.10 -8.06
C GLU A 15 -4.68 -3.85 -7.21
N LEU A 16 -4.01 -2.75 -7.55
CA LEU A 16 -4.14 -1.46 -6.87
C LEU A 16 -5.48 -0.76 -7.09
N LYS A 17 -6.21 -1.07 -8.18
CA LYS A 17 -7.56 -0.52 -8.42
C LYS A 17 -8.52 -0.79 -7.26
N ARG A 18 -8.36 -1.92 -6.56
CA ARG A 18 -9.21 -2.31 -5.42
C ARG A 18 -8.98 -1.46 -4.17
N TYR A 19 -7.83 -0.78 -4.10
CA TYR A 19 -7.40 -0.02 -2.93
C TYR A 19 -7.47 1.50 -3.16
N LYS A 20 -8.10 1.97 -4.25
CA LYS A 20 -8.27 3.40 -4.52
C LYS A 20 -8.93 4.13 -3.35
N GLY A 21 -8.31 5.23 -2.93
CA GLY A 21 -8.73 6.03 -1.77
C GLY A 21 -8.38 5.38 -0.42
N MET A 22 -7.49 4.39 -0.40
CA MET A 22 -7.06 3.70 0.83
C MET A 22 -5.57 3.85 1.06
N HIS A 23 -5.16 3.70 2.31
CA HIS A 23 -3.78 3.41 2.66
C HIS A 23 -3.55 1.90 2.58
N ILE A 24 -2.37 1.52 2.12
CA ILE A 24 -1.90 0.14 2.08
C ILE A 24 -0.56 0.01 2.80
N ALA A 25 -0.28 -1.22 3.22
CA ALA A 25 0.98 -1.65 3.80
C ALA A 25 1.58 -2.74 2.90
N VAL A 26 2.76 -2.48 2.35
CA VAL A 26 3.46 -3.37 1.42
C VAL A 26 4.72 -3.91 2.07
N TRP A 27 4.94 -5.21 1.95
CA TRP A 27 6.17 -5.85 2.39
C TRP A 27 6.47 -7.06 1.50
N ASN A 28 7.71 -7.21 1.04
CA ASN A 28 8.13 -8.28 0.14
C ASN A 28 7.24 -8.41 -1.10
N LYS A 29 6.95 -7.27 -1.76
CA LYS A 29 6.10 -7.19 -2.97
C LYS A 29 4.67 -7.72 -2.76
N GLN A 30 4.15 -7.63 -1.53
CA GLN A 30 2.79 -8.05 -1.19
C GLN A 30 2.07 -7.00 -0.34
N ILE A 31 0.78 -6.79 -0.62
CA ILE A 31 -0.09 -5.97 0.22
C ILE A 31 -0.53 -6.81 1.42
N ILE A 32 0.02 -6.52 2.59
CA ILE A 32 -0.24 -7.28 3.82
C ILE A 32 -1.21 -6.57 4.78
N GLY A 33 -1.59 -5.33 4.46
CA GLY A 33 -2.60 -4.57 5.19
C GLY A 33 -3.16 -3.40 4.39
N TYR A 34 -4.36 -2.95 4.73
CA TYR A 34 -5.01 -1.80 4.11
C TYR A 34 -6.02 -1.13 5.07
N GLY A 35 -6.37 0.12 4.81
CA GLY A 35 -7.33 0.86 5.64
C GLY A 35 -7.62 2.26 5.12
N ARG A 36 -8.55 2.96 5.78
CA ARG A 36 -8.86 4.38 5.49
C ARG A 36 -7.79 5.31 6.04
N THR A 37 -6.97 4.84 6.96
CA THR A 37 -5.84 5.59 7.52
C THR A 37 -4.55 4.78 7.45
N ALA A 38 -3.40 5.45 7.47
CA ALA A 38 -2.09 4.80 7.53
C ALA A 38 -1.96 3.87 8.76
N THR A 39 -2.53 4.29 9.89
CA THR A 39 -2.54 3.50 11.14
C THR A 39 -3.35 2.22 11.01
N GLU A 40 -4.51 2.26 10.36
CA GLU A 40 -5.31 1.06 10.10
C GLU A 40 -4.56 0.05 9.23
N ALA A 41 -3.94 0.53 8.14
CA ALA A 41 -3.15 -0.32 7.25
C ALA A 41 -1.96 -0.95 7.99
N TYR A 42 -1.24 -0.16 8.80
CA TYR A 42 -0.12 -0.65 9.61
C TYR A 42 -0.56 -1.68 10.64
N ASN A 43 -1.62 -1.39 11.41
CA ASN A 43 -2.10 -2.30 12.44
C ASN A 43 -2.61 -3.62 11.85
N MET A 44 -3.28 -3.56 10.69
CA MET A 44 -3.66 -4.77 9.95
C MET A 44 -2.43 -5.59 9.53
N ALA A 45 -1.40 -4.93 8.98
CA ALA A 45 -0.15 -5.58 8.60
C ALA A 45 0.54 -6.26 9.80
N LYS A 46 0.67 -5.56 10.93
CA LYS A 46 1.29 -6.13 12.15
C LYS A 46 0.47 -7.26 12.77
N LYS A 47 -0.85 -7.28 12.58
CA LYS A 47 -1.71 -8.39 13.01
C LYS A 47 -1.52 -9.62 12.13
N ASN A 48 -1.39 -9.43 10.82
CA ASN A 48 -1.26 -10.52 9.85
C ASN A 48 0.16 -11.09 9.80
N VAL A 49 1.17 -10.22 9.88
CA VAL A 49 2.60 -10.53 9.73
C VAL A 49 3.39 -9.73 10.78
N PRO A 50 3.45 -10.18 12.05
CA PRO A 50 4.02 -9.41 13.17
C PRO A 50 5.48 -8.99 13.03
N GLU A 51 6.27 -9.72 12.25
CA GLU A 51 7.69 -9.46 11.98
C GLU A 51 7.92 -8.46 10.83
N SER A 52 6.87 -8.18 10.04
CA SER A 52 6.99 -7.29 8.88
C SER A 52 7.42 -5.88 9.28
N GLN A 53 8.18 -5.25 8.38
CA GLN A 53 8.47 -3.82 8.40
C GLN A 53 7.89 -3.20 7.13
N PRO A 54 6.57 -3.01 7.07
CA PRO A 54 5.92 -2.61 5.82
C PRO A 54 6.18 -1.15 5.46
N ALA A 55 6.37 -0.91 4.17
CA ALA A 55 6.23 0.43 3.59
C ALA A 55 4.75 0.80 3.54
N LEU A 56 4.43 2.07 3.86
CA LEU A 56 3.06 2.58 3.80
C LEU A 56 2.89 3.50 2.59
N ALA A 57 1.81 3.32 1.86
CA ALA A 57 1.46 4.15 0.71
C ALA A 57 -0.03 4.51 0.72
N TYR A 58 -0.38 5.69 0.20
CA TYR A 58 -1.76 6.06 -0.09
C TYR A 58 -2.03 5.87 -1.59
N ILE A 59 -3.15 5.22 -1.92
CA ILE A 59 -3.59 5.05 -3.29
C ILE A 59 -4.59 6.14 -3.61
N PRO A 60 -4.25 7.13 -4.44
CA PRO A 60 -5.21 8.15 -4.83
C PRO A 60 -6.36 7.52 -5.63
N ARG A 61 -7.55 8.12 -5.52
CA ARG A 61 -8.62 7.86 -6.50
C ARG A 61 -8.20 8.46 -7.85
N ASP A 62 -8.79 7.98 -8.95
CA ASP A 62 -8.48 8.45 -10.32
C ASP A 62 -8.63 9.97 -10.51
N GLU A 63 -9.28 10.66 -9.57
CA GLU A 63 -9.48 12.11 -9.55
C GLU A 63 -8.26 12.93 -9.09
N ALA A 64 -7.06 12.34 -8.97
CA ALA A 64 -5.84 13.13 -8.84
C ALA A 64 -5.43 13.73 -10.20
N MET A 65 -6.30 14.57 -10.78
CA MET A 65 -5.91 15.51 -11.83
C MET A 65 -5.22 16.69 -11.16
N ILE A 66 -3.91 16.83 -11.41
CA ILE A 66 -3.20 18.09 -11.16
C ILE A 66 -3.73 19.10 -12.18
N LEU A 67 -4.30 20.22 -11.71
CA LEU A 67 -4.39 21.47 -12.47
C LEU A 67 -3.05 22.21 -12.36
#